data_AF-A0A815NBN9-F1
#
_entry.id   AF-A0A815NBN9-F1
#
_cell.length_a   1.000
_cell.length_b   1.000
_cell.length_c   1.000
_cell.angle_alpha   90.00
_cell.angle_beta   90.00
_cell.angle_gamma   90.00
#
_symmetry.space_group_name_H-M   'P 1'
#
loop_
_entity.id
_entity.type
_entity.pdbx_description
1 polymer ?
#
loop_
_entity_poly.entity_id
_entity_poly.type
_entity_poly.pdbx_seq_one_letter_code
_entity_poly.pdbx_strand_id
1 'polypeptide(L)'
;MASQIEKLKSKANDAFSEENYDEAINLYTQAIALDGNNHYLYSNRSAAYIKAYKYKEALKDAEQCLKLKSDFVKGYSRKGAALLLLKRYKEAINTYEEGLKIDPNNEVLFNDLETARKAATKGSKTDVIVVCSSSKFLFEKICEAGGKSVLASYKSQFKKSPNSVISVQADGELASKKIYFLSWTADADTSILRESIEKFVSDAFEKAVEENQQSIAFPAIGCGQFGCSIDIVAQTMIREAHRKQQEHDISVTFVIQPERTDIYNEFQNQIQLLEAEISPTNLKTMSAIVKKGVIEIEQGNIIKQKVDVIIGTSSSVFLRQAITEAAGSEVEKAYKKELKSHPNSTLIAVSSGALSCKQIFFVQWEPNDNEEILRQSIIDLISTVVQNMISHKFTSVAFPAIGCGLHGCSTQIRDLPWKIKFVVQPDQENIYDEFCKVLITHDDVHESKISQLPPTWKKSTEHKIRFIVSATTDEYQCIVSNFDVTMKGKYTEIIHIERIQNERWYRQYIAHYEDFLRRLNEDTEKRLYHGCPEQAASLIMEDCFNRSFAGVNGTVYGFGVYFSSNASYSHGYTRPNANGERCIFIARVLVGKTTKGNSSMKTRPLGFDSTTDEKHIFVTYHDAQAFAEYLITYK
;
A
#
# COMPACT_ATOMS: atom_id res chain seq x y z
N MET A 1 -5.57 -42.35 29.21
CA MET A 1 -4.96 -41.07 28.76
C MET A 1 -3.75 -41.29 27.86
N ALA A 2 -2.70 -42.01 28.27
CA ALA A 2 -1.49 -42.25 27.44
C ALA A 2 -1.78 -42.82 26.03
N SER A 3 -2.70 -43.79 25.91
CA SER A 3 -3.11 -44.36 24.61
C SER A 3 -3.79 -43.33 23.68
N GLN A 4 -4.48 -42.33 24.24
CA GLN A 4 -5.16 -41.30 23.45
C GLN A 4 -4.18 -40.23 22.95
N ILE A 5 -3.19 -39.86 23.77
CA ILE A 5 -2.11 -38.93 23.40
C ILE A 5 -1.30 -39.51 22.24
N GLU A 6 -0.91 -40.79 22.32
CA GLU A 6 -0.17 -41.46 21.25
C GLU A 6 -0.97 -41.54 19.95
N LYS A 7 -2.28 -41.78 20.01
CA LYS A 7 -3.17 -41.74 18.83
C LYS A 7 -3.22 -40.34 18.20
N LEU A 8 -3.39 -39.29 19.01
CA LEU A 8 -3.41 -37.91 18.50
C LEU A 8 -2.06 -37.52 17.90
N LYS A 9 -0.96 -37.88 18.57
CA LYS A 9 0.40 -37.66 18.06
C LYS A 9 0.64 -38.38 16.74
N SER A 10 0.21 -39.64 16.62
CA SER A 10 0.31 -40.40 15.36
C SER A 10 -0.46 -39.70 14.24
N LYS A 11 -1.73 -39.36 14.46
CA LYS A 11 -2.53 -38.63 13.45
C LYS A 11 -1.93 -37.28 13.09
N ALA A 12 -1.35 -36.58 14.06
CA ALA A 12 -0.68 -35.31 13.82
C ALA A 12 0.60 -35.48 12.99
N ASN A 13 1.35 -36.56 13.20
CA ASN A 13 2.48 -36.92 12.34
C ASN A 13 2.01 -37.27 10.92
N ASP A 14 0.92 -38.03 10.78
CA ASP A 14 0.36 -38.40 9.48
C ASP A 14 -0.08 -37.15 8.71
N ALA A 15 -0.85 -36.26 9.34
CA ALA A 15 -1.27 -34.98 8.76
C ALA A 15 -0.07 -34.08 8.40
N PHE A 16 1.00 -34.10 9.21
CA PHE A 16 2.23 -33.37 8.91
C PHE A 16 2.95 -33.94 7.68
N SER A 17 2.98 -35.28 7.53
CA SER A 17 3.54 -35.96 6.35
C SER A 17 2.72 -35.76 5.08
N GLU A 18 1.40 -35.54 5.21
CA GLU A 18 0.49 -35.17 4.12
C GLU A 18 0.50 -33.66 3.80
N GLU A 19 1.43 -32.90 4.39
CA GLU A 19 1.56 -31.44 4.26
C GLU A 19 0.31 -30.65 4.72
N ASN A 20 -0.61 -31.28 5.46
CA ASN A 20 -1.75 -30.62 6.08
C ASN A 20 -1.37 -30.05 7.46
N TYR A 21 -0.58 -28.99 7.43
CA TYR A 21 0.07 -28.44 8.62
C TYR A 21 -0.92 -27.83 9.63
N ASP A 22 -2.03 -27.23 9.19
CA ASP A 22 -3.03 -26.67 10.10
C ASP A 22 -3.75 -27.76 10.90
N GLU A 23 -4.08 -28.89 10.27
CA GLU A 23 -4.66 -30.03 10.99
C GLU A 23 -3.63 -30.69 11.91
N ALA A 24 -2.37 -30.82 11.49
CA ALA A 24 -1.29 -31.27 12.36
C ALA A 24 -1.16 -30.38 13.62
N ILE A 25 -1.19 -29.05 13.46
CA ILE A 25 -1.17 -28.08 14.57
C ILE A 25 -2.36 -28.28 15.50
N ASN A 26 -3.56 -28.45 14.96
CA ASN A 26 -4.77 -28.68 15.73
C ASN A 26 -4.66 -29.98 16.56
N LEU A 27 -4.24 -31.08 15.94
CA LEU A 27 -4.08 -32.38 16.59
C LEU A 27 -2.99 -32.36 17.68
N TYR A 28 -1.85 -31.71 17.43
CA TYR A 28 -0.84 -31.51 18.47
C TYR A 28 -1.35 -30.63 19.61
N THR A 29 -2.17 -29.61 19.32
CA THR A 29 -2.77 -28.76 20.34
C THR A 29 -3.71 -29.55 21.25
N GLN A 30 -4.52 -30.45 20.67
CA GLN A 30 -5.34 -31.37 21.44
C GLN A 30 -4.49 -32.34 22.28
N ALA A 31 -3.40 -32.87 21.72
CA ALA A 31 -2.47 -33.74 22.46
C ALA A 31 -1.80 -33.00 23.64
N ILE A 32 -1.40 -31.74 23.45
CA ILE A 32 -0.80 -30.88 24.49
C ILE A 32 -1.82 -30.53 25.58
N ALA A 33 -3.10 -30.35 25.23
CA ALA A 33 -4.15 -30.14 26.23
C ALA A 33 -4.33 -31.35 27.15
N LEU A 34 -3.99 -32.56 26.68
CA LEU A 34 -3.98 -33.78 27.49
C LEU A 34 -2.67 -34.00 28.25
N ASP A 35 -1.54 -33.55 27.71
CA ASP A 35 -0.23 -33.62 28.36
C ASP A 35 0.66 -32.40 28.00
N GLY A 36 0.53 -31.36 28.82
CA GLY A 36 1.29 -30.11 28.67
C GLY A 36 2.75 -30.20 29.12
N ASN A 37 3.21 -31.35 29.61
CA ASN A 37 4.61 -31.55 30.04
C ASN A 37 5.44 -32.35 29.03
N ASN A 38 4.84 -32.77 27.92
CA ASN A 38 5.53 -33.55 26.89
C ASN A 38 6.27 -32.66 25.89
N HIS A 39 7.59 -32.54 26.08
CA HIS A 39 8.47 -31.74 25.22
C HIS A 39 8.46 -32.18 23.73
N TYR A 40 8.17 -33.45 23.42
CA TYR A 40 8.07 -33.90 22.02
C TYR A 40 6.88 -33.27 21.28
N LEU A 41 5.75 -33.07 21.97
CA LEU A 41 4.57 -32.46 21.36
C LEU A 41 4.82 -31.00 20.98
N TYR A 42 5.48 -30.24 21.86
CA TYR A 42 5.90 -28.87 21.55
C TYR A 42 6.95 -28.82 20.44
N SER A 43 7.93 -29.73 20.42
CA SER A 43 8.94 -29.81 19.35
C SER A 43 8.31 -30.10 17.98
N ASN A 44 7.33 -31.01 17.94
CA ASN A 44 6.65 -31.39 16.72
C ASN A 44 5.66 -30.31 16.25
N ARG A 45 4.91 -29.68 17.16
CA ARG A 45 4.02 -28.57 16.82
C ARG A 45 4.80 -27.34 16.37
N SER A 46 5.97 -27.07 16.94
CA SER A 46 6.91 -26.06 16.45
C SER A 46 7.32 -26.33 14.99
N ALA A 47 7.61 -27.58 14.64
CA ALA A 47 7.90 -27.96 13.25
C ALA A 47 6.71 -27.70 12.31
N ALA A 48 5.49 -28.04 12.75
CA ALA A 48 4.26 -27.78 12.01
C ALA A 48 4.02 -26.28 11.82
N TYR A 49 4.24 -25.47 12.85
CA TYR A 49 4.18 -24.00 12.75
C TYR A 49 5.22 -23.43 11.78
N ILE A 50 6.45 -23.95 11.75
CA ILE A 50 7.47 -23.55 10.76
C ILE A 50 6.96 -23.82 9.34
N LYS A 51 6.44 -25.02 9.08
CA LYS A 51 5.92 -25.40 7.75
C LYS A 51 4.65 -24.65 7.35
N ALA A 52 3.87 -24.19 8.33
CA ALA A 52 2.72 -23.31 8.15
C ALA A 52 3.08 -21.81 8.12
N TYR A 53 4.36 -21.44 8.03
CA TYR A 53 4.84 -20.04 8.00
C TYR A 53 4.51 -19.21 9.26
N LYS A 54 4.16 -19.85 10.37
CA LYS A 54 3.78 -19.25 11.67
C LYS A 54 4.96 -19.21 12.64
N TYR A 55 5.97 -18.39 12.32
CA TYR A 55 7.29 -18.48 12.97
C TYR A 55 7.34 -17.99 14.43
N LYS A 56 6.49 -17.03 14.82
CA LYS A 56 6.44 -16.53 16.20
C LYS A 56 5.90 -17.60 17.15
N GLU A 57 4.87 -18.32 16.70
CA GLU A 57 4.28 -19.47 17.38
C GLU A 57 5.26 -20.64 17.45
N ALA A 58 5.96 -20.92 16.35
CA ALA A 58 7.01 -21.92 16.33
C ALA A 58 8.13 -21.65 17.35
N LEU A 59 8.56 -20.39 17.47
CA LEU A 59 9.55 -19.96 18.45
C LEU A 59 9.06 -20.20 19.88
N LYS A 60 7.82 -19.77 20.19
CA LYS A 60 7.21 -19.95 21.51
C LYS A 60 7.15 -21.44 21.92
N ASP A 61 6.78 -22.31 20.98
CA ASP A 61 6.74 -23.76 21.23
C ASP A 61 8.14 -24.37 21.38
N ALA A 62 9.12 -23.92 20.60
CA ALA A 62 10.50 -24.38 20.74
C ALA A 62 11.12 -23.94 22.08
N GLU A 63 10.81 -22.73 22.56
CA GLU A 63 11.20 -22.25 23.88
C GLU A 63 10.53 -23.04 25.00
N GLN A 64 9.23 -23.34 24.87
CA GLN A 64 8.52 -24.18 25.83
C GLN A 64 9.07 -25.62 25.84
N CYS A 65 9.44 -26.17 24.68
CA CYS A 65 10.11 -27.47 24.57
C CYS A 65 11.41 -27.50 25.38
N LEU A 66 12.28 -26.50 25.20
CA LEU A 66 13.55 -26.39 25.93
C LEU A 66 13.37 -26.05 27.42
N LYS A 67 12.29 -25.35 27.78
CA LYS A 67 11.92 -25.13 29.18
C LYS A 67 11.55 -26.44 29.89
N LEU A 68 10.85 -27.33 29.19
CA LEU A 68 10.46 -28.65 29.71
C LEU A 68 11.64 -29.63 29.73
N LYS A 69 12.53 -29.56 28.73
CA LYS A 69 13.68 -30.47 28.59
C LYS A 69 14.87 -29.72 27.95
N SER A 70 15.74 -29.18 28.79
CA SER A 70 16.84 -28.31 28.35
C SER A 70 17.99 -29.04 27.66
N ASP A 71 18.12 -30.35 27.84
CA ASP A 71 19.12 -31.21 27.18
C ASP A 71 18.59 -31.81 25.86
N PHE A 72 17.40 -31.42 25.40
CA PHE A 72 16.82 -31.94 24.16
C PHE A 72 17.35 -31.20 22.94
N VAL A 73 18.39 -31.75 22.31
CA VAL A 73 19.12 -31.18 21.16
C VAL A 73 18.18 -30.73 20.02
N LYS A 74 17.15 -31.52 19.69
CA LYS A 74 16.18 -31.18 18.63
C LYS A 74 15.35 -29.92 18.96
N GLY A 75 15.18 -29.57 20.24
CA GLY A 75 14.57 -28.31 20.67
C GLY A 75 15.39 -27.10 20.24
N TYR A 76 16.73 -27.18 20.29
CA TYR A 76 17.64 -26.14 19.79
C TYR A 76 17.55 -26.02 18.27
N SER A 77 17.46 -27.14 17.54
CA SER A 77 17.21 -27.10 16.09
C SER A 77 15.92 -26.35 15.75
N ARG A 78 14.82 -26.61 16.48
CA ARG A 78 13.53 -25.93 16.27
C ARG A 78 13.59 -24.44 16.59
N LYS A 79 14.20 -24.08 17.73
CA LYS A 79 14.34 -22.69 18.17
C LYS A 79 15.21 -21.89 17.20
N GLY A 80 16.35 -22.45 16.80
CA GLY A 80 17.26 -21.84 15.84
C GLY A 80 16.59 -21.64 14.47
N ALA A 81 15.85 -22.63 13.97
CA ALA A 81 15.15 -22.53 12.69
C ALA A 81 14.06 -21.45 12.71
N ALA A 82 13.27 -21.36 13.79
CA ALA A 82 12.27 -20.31 13.95
C ALA A 82 12.92 -18.92 14.03
N LEU A 83 14.02 -18.76 14.76
CA LEU A 83 14.77 -17.49 14.85
C LEU A 83 15.39 -17.09 13.50
N LEU A 84 15.91 -18.05 12.75
CA LEU A 84 16.47 -17.84 11.42
C LEU A 84 15.41 -17.31 10.45
N LEU A 85 14.22 -17.91 10.45
CA LEU A 85 13.07 -17.48 9.61
C LEU A 85 12.47 -16.14 10.07
N LEU A 86 12.60 -15.80 11.36
CA LEU A 86 12.31 -14.47 11.90
C LEU A 86 13.43 -13.44 11.63
N LYS A 87 14.48 -13.80 10.88
CA LYS A 87 15.67 -12.97 10.59
C LYS A 87 16.43 -12.50 11.85
N ARG A 88 16.26 -13.18 12.98
CA ARG A 88 16.96 -12.93 14.26
C ARG A 88 18.27 -13.70 14.32
N TYR A 89 19.18 -13.40 13.38
CA TYR A 89 20.34 -14.24 13.09
C TYR A 89 21.30 -14.44 14.27
N LYS A 90 21.57 -13.38 15.04
CA LYS A 90 22.46 -13.46 16.22
C LYS A 90 21.92 -14.44 17.27
N GLU A 91 20.61 -14.42 17.48
CA GLU A 91 19.96 -15.32 18.44
C GLU A 91 19.88 -16.75 17.91
N ALA A 92 19.70 -16.93 16.59
CA ALA A 92 19.76 -18.25 15.95
C ALA A 92 21.16 -18.87 16.09
N ILE A 93 22.23 -18.11 15.80
CA ILE A 93 23.63 -18.53 15.96
C ILE A 93 23.88 -18.97 17.40
N ASN A 94 23.55 -18.11 18.38
CA ASN A 94 23.72 -18.44 19.79
C ASN A 94 22.94 -19.71 20.16
N THR A 95 21.72 -19.88 19.65
CA THR A 95 20.89 -21.06 19.94
C THR A 95 21.53 -22.35 19.41
N TYR A 96 22.05 -22.35 18.19
CA TYR A 96 22.72 -23.52 17.63
C TYR A 96 24.04 -23.83 18.35
N GLU A 97 24.80 -22.80 18.75
CA GLU A 97 26.02 -22.97 19.56
C GLU A 97 25.71 -23.56 20.93
N GLU A 98 24.64 -23.14 21.61
CA GLU A 98 24.19 -23.78 22.87
C GLU A 98 23.78 -25.25 22.66
N GLY A 99 23.11 -25.57 21.54
CA GLY A 99 22.78 -26.96 21.21
C GLY A 99 24.02 -27.83 20.97
N LEU A 100 25.04 -27.28 20.30
CA LEU A 100 26.32 -27.95 20.05
C LEU A 100 27.17 -28.11 21.32
N LYS A 101 26.94 -27.33 22.38
CA LYS A 101 27.56 -27.61 23.70
C LYS A 101 27.02 -28.89 24.32
N ILE A 102 25.78 -29.28 24.00
CA ILE A 102 25.14 -30.51 24.50
C ILE A 102 25.54 -31.71 23.63
N ASP A 103 25.51 -31.54 22.30
CA ASP A 103 25.93 -32.56 21.34
C ASP A 103 26.90 -31.96 20.30
N PRO A 104 28.23 -31.99 20.58
CA PRO A 104 29.24 -31.38 19.73
C PRO A 104 29.38 -31.99 18.33
N ASN A 105 28.92 -33.23 18.15
CA ASN A 105 29.02 -33.97 16.88
C ASN A 105 27.72 -33.93 16.08
N ASN A 106 26.76 -33.08 16.45
CA ASN A 106 25.49 -32.98 15.75
C ASN A 106 25.63 -32.28 14.39
N GLU A 107 25.73 -33.07 13.32
CA GLU A 107 25.89 -32.56 11.95
C GLU A 107 24.77 -31.60 11.54
N VAL A 108 23.54 -31.85 11.99
CA VAL A 108 22.37 -31.01 11.65
C VAL A 108 22.55 -29.61 12.26
N LEU A 109 22.85 -29.52 13.55
CA LEU A 109 23.09 -28.23 14.21
C LEU A 109 24.31 -27.50 13.64
N PHE A 110 25.37 -28.23 13.28
CA PHE A 110 26.55 -27.61 12.65
C PHE A 110 26.21 -27.00 11.29
N ASN A 111 25.49 -27.73 10.43
CA ASN A 111 25.04 -27.22 9.13
C ASN A 111 24.06 -26.05 9.26
N ASP A 112 23.14 -26.12 10.23
CA ASP A 112 22.18 -25.06 10.51
C ASP A 112 22.87 -23.80 11.09
N LEU A 113 23.91 -23.97 11.92
CA LEU A 113 24.76 -22.90 12.43
C LEU A 113 25.51 -22.20 11.28
N GLU A 114 26.14 -22.97 10.39
CA GLU A 114 26.81 -22.41 9.21
C GLU A 114 25.84 -21.70 8.28
N THR A 115 24.62 -22.22 8.13
CA THR A 115 23.53 -21.55 7.40
C THR A 115 23.14 -20.24 8.06
N ALA A 116 23.01 -20.21 9.40
CA ALA A 116 22.70 -19.00 10.14
C ALA A 116 23.83 -17.97 10.10
N ARG A 117 25.10 -18.40 10.15
CA ARG A 117 26.27 -17.53 9.98
C ARG A 117 26.33 -16.96 8.57
N LYS A 118 26.10 -17.77 7.55
CA LYS A 118 25.99 -17.30 6.15
C LYS A 118 24.85 -16.30 6.01
N ALA A 119 23.66 -16.58 6.55
CA ALA A 119 22.53 -15.65 6.54
C ALA A 119 22.83 -14.35 7.31
N ALA A 120 23.53 -14.42 8.45
CA ALA A 120 24.00 -13.26 9.21
C ALA A 120 25.01 -12.41 8.42
N THR A 121 25.93 -13.05 7.68
CA THR A 121 26.89 -12.36 6.81
C THR A 121 26.23 -11.79 5.55
N LYS A 122 25.19 -12.45 5.02
CA LYS A 122 24.32 -11.91 3.96
C LYS A 122 23.53 -10.68 4.42
N GLY A 123 23.36 -10.51 5.73
CA GLY A 123 22.74 -9.34 6.35
C GLY A 123 23.66 -8.13 6.59
N SER A 124 24.92 -8.14 6.17
CA SER A 124 25.83 -7.00 6.41
C SER A 124 27.04 -6.91 5.46
N LYS A 125 26.87 -7.22 4.17
CA LYS A 125 27.74 -6.66 3.13
C LYS A 125 26.88 -6.24 1.94
N THR A 126 26.19 -5.13 2.14
CA THR A 126 25.68 -4.39 1.00
C THR A 126 26.86 -3.77 0.26
N ASP A 127 26.90 -3.92 -1.05
CA ASP A 127 27.95 -3.36 -1.88
C ASP A 127 28.00 -1.84 -1.78
N VAL A 128 26.83 -1.20 -1.74
CA VAL A 128 26.68 0.25 -1.69
C VAL A 128 25.78 0.69 -0.53
N ILE A 129 26.22 1.68 0.24
CA ILE A 129 25.33 2.44 1.13
C ILE A 129 24.98 3.78 0.50
N VAL A 130 23.71 4.15 0.55
CA VAL A 130 23.20 5.42 0.05
C VAL A 130 23.11 6.43 1.19
N VAL A 131 23.59 7.65 0.96
CA VAL A 131 23.61 8.72 1.96
C VAL A 131 23.00 9.98 1.36
N CYS A 132 21.96 10.49 1.99
CA CYS A 132 21.43 11.81 1.67
C CYS A 132 22.41 12.88 2.22
N SER A 133 23.17 13.54 1.34
CA SER A 133 24.18 14.53 1.73
C SER A 133 23.57 15.78 2.38
N SER A 134 22.29 16.04 2.15
CA SER A 134 21.55 17.12 2.82
C SER A 134 21.21 16.79 4.28
N SER A 135 21.27 15.53 4.68
CA SER A 135 21.11 15.12 6.08
C SER A 135 22.43 15.31 6.82
N LYS A 136 22.57 16.44 7.53
CA LYS A 136 23.79 16.77 8.28
C LYS A 136 24.23 15.65 9.22
N PHE A 137 23.28 15.11 9.99
CA PHE A 137 23.58 14.05 10.96
C PHE A 137 24.08 12.76 10.30
N LEU A 138 23.38 12.26 9.28
CA LEU A 138 23.76 11.01 8.61
C LEU A 138 25.08 11.17 7.85
N PHE A 139 25.25 12.30 7.16
CA PHE A 139 26.47 12.64 6.45
C PHE A 139 27.69 12.68 7.38
N GLU A 140 27.58 13.40 8.50
CA GLU A 140 28.67 13.50 9.49
C GLU A 140 29.04 12.13 10.06
N LYS A 141 28.05 11.31 10.44
CA LYS A 141 28.29 9.97 11.01
C LYS A 141 28.95 9.02 10.03
N ILE A 142 28.55 9.04 8.77
CA ILE A 142 29.19 8.21 7.73
C ILE A 142 30.60 8.70 7.42
N CYS A 143 30.85 10.01 7.38
CA CYS A 143 32.20 10.53 7.20
C CYS A 143 33.11 10.27 8.40
N GLU A 144 32.58 10.27 9.63
CA GLU A 144 33.32 9.87 10.84
C GLU A 144 33.75 8.39 10.74
N ALA A 145 32.82 7.49 10.43
CA ALA A 145 33.10 6.06 10.27
C ALA A 145 34.01 5.75 9.07
N GLY A 146 33.84 6.49 7.97
CA GLY A 146 34.61 6.36 6.73
C GLY A 146 36.01 6.99 6.78
N GLY A 147 36.30 7.79 7.80
CA GLY A 147 37.58 8.47 7.96
C GLY A 147 37.83 9.63 6.98
N LYS A 148 39.05 10.18 7.05
CA LYS A 148 39.45 11.38 6.29
C LYS A 148 39.45 11.18 4.77
N SER A 149 39.70 9.95 4.30
CA SER A 149 39.78 9.57 2.89
C SER A 149 38.42 9.71 2.18
N VAL A 150 37.35 9.25 2.83
CA VAL A 150 35.96 9.38 2.34
C VAL A 150 35.58 10.85 2.21
N LEU A 151 35.82 11.66 3.25
CA LEU A 151 35.47 13.08 3.24
C LEU A 151 36.25 13.87 2.17
N ALA A 152 37.55 13.59 2.01
CA ALA A 152 38.37 14.24 0.99
C ALA A 152 37.90 13.89 -0.43
N SER A 153 37.58 12.60 -0.67
CA SER A 153 37.05 12.12 -1.94
C SER A 153 35.70 12.75 -2.28
N TYR A 154 34.78 12.78 -1.31
CA TYR A 154 33.49 13.46 -1.47
C TYR A 154 33.67 14.93 -1.84
N LYS A 155 34.46 15.70 -1.06
CA LYS A 155 34.68 17.13 -1.32
C LYS A 155 35.28 17.41 -2.70
N SER A 156 36.22 16.56 -3.13
CA SER A 156 36.86 16.69 -4.45
C SER A 156 35.85 16.48 -5.59
N GLN A 157 35.01 15.45 -5.49
CA GLN A 157 34.00 15.13 -6.50
C GLN A 157 32.83 16.12 -6.48
N PHE A 158 32.35 16.51 -5.29
CA PHE A 158 31.30 17.52 -5.13
C PHE A 158 31.67 18.84 -5.80
N LYS A 159 32.95 19.25 -5.72
CA LYS A 159 33.44 20.46 -6.40
C LYS A 159 33.38 20.36 -7.94
N LYS A 160 33.51 19.15 -8.49
CA LYS A 160 33.44 18.91 -9.94
C LYS A 160 32.00 18.83 -10.44
N SER A 161 31.14 18.16 -9.69
CA SER A 161 29.76 17.86 -10.08
C SER A 161 28.83 17.86 -8.85
N PRO A 162 28.32 19.03 -8.43
CA PRO A 162 27.59 19.17 -7.17
C PRO A 162 26.17 18.59 -7.19
N ASN A 163 25.59 18.33 -8.37
CA ASN A 163 24.21 17.88 -8.55
C ASN A 163 24.11 16.43 -9.09
N SER A 164 25.20 15.65 -9.06
CA SER A 164 25.22 14.26 -9.50
C SER A 164 25.33 13.29 -8.32
N VAL A 165 25.04 12.00 -8.55
CA VAL A 165 25.38 10.92 -7.60
C VAL A 165 26.90 10.87 -7.43
N ILE A 166 27.38 11.16 -6.22
CA ILE A 166 28.81 11.14 -5.90
C ILE A 166 29.18 9.76 -5.35
N SER A 167 29.95 9.01 -6.14
CA SER A 167 30.40 7.65 -5.81
C SER A 167 31.79 7.68 -5.16
N VAL A 168 31.87 7.24 -3.91
CA VAL A 168 33.11 7.22 -3.12
C VAL A 168 33.39 5.80 -2.66
N GLN A 169 34.66 5.39 -2.70
CA GLN A 169 35.08 4.12 -2.11
C GLN A 169 34.90 4.18 -0.60
N ALA A 170 34.25 3.17 -0.02
CA ALA A 170 34.15 3.06 1.43
C ALA A 170 35.55 2.75 2.01
N ASP A 171 35.78 3.23 3.22
CA ASP A 171 37.04 3.07 3.95
C ASP A 171 36.75 3.08 5.46
N GLY A 172 37.77 2.93 6.30
CA GLY A 172 37.64 2.99 7.75
C GLY A 172 36.81 1.83 8.31
N GLU A 173 35.80 2.14 9.11
CA GLU A 173 34.93 1.16 9.79
C GLU A 173 33.72 0.72 8.93
N LEU A 174 33.59 1.25 7.71
CA LEU A 174 32.47 0.95 6.83
C LEU A 174 32.65 -0.42 6.15
N ALA A 175 31.66 -1.30 6.30
CA ALA A 175 31.70 -2.65 5.74
C ALA A 175 31.28 -2.77 4.26
N SER A 176 30.72 -1.70 3.68
CA SER A 176 30.33 -1.65 2.26
C SER A 176 31.55 -1.49 1.34
N LYS A 177 31.37 -1.69 0.03
CA LYS A 177 32.42 -1.40 -0.96
C LYS A 177 32.45 0.09 -1.29
N LYS A 178 31.26 0.69 -1.42
CA LYS A 178 31.08 2.08 -1.83
C LYS A 178 30.01 2.82 -1.03
N ILE A 179 30.04 4.13 -1.19
CA ILE A 179 29.10 5.10 -0.62
C ILE A 179 28.61 5.99 -1.76
N TYR A 180 27.30 6.06 -1.96
CA TYR A 180 26.68 7.00 -2.89
C TYR A 180 26.08 8.16 -2.12
N PHE A 181 26.67 9.35 -2.31
CA PHE A 181 26.14 10.59 -1.76
C PHE A 181 25.21 11.24 -2.79
N LEU A 182 23.95 11.41 -2.41
CA LEU A 182 22.94 12.08 -3.21
C LEU A 182 22.38 13.27 -2.44
N SER A 183 22.22 14.40 -3.13
CA SER A 183 21.56 15.56 -2.57
C SER A 183 20.05 15.44 -2.77
N TRP A 184 19.29 15.69 -1.71
CA TRP A 184 17.83 15.76 -1.77
C TRP A 184 17.32 16.86 -0.84
N THR A 185 16.27 17.54 -1.26
CA THR A 185 15.60 18.59 -0.48
C THR A 185 14.13 18.26 -0.39
N ALA A 186 13.52 18.48 0.77
CA ALA A 186 12.11 18.20 0.95
C ALA A 186 11.22 19.13 0.14
N ASP A 187 10.34 18.55 -0.65
CA ASP A 187 9.32 19.26 -1.40
C ASP A 187 8.08 19.49 -0.53
N ALA A 188 7.52 20.69 -0.62
CA ALA A 188 6.30 21.05 0.12
C ALA A 188 5.01 20.47 -0.53
N ASP A 189 5.07 20.15 -1.81
CA ASP A 189 3.98 19.53 -2.57
C ASP A 189 4.14 18.00 -2.60
N THR A 190 3.06 17.28 -2.32
CA THR A 190 3.04 15.82 -2.25
C THR A 190 3.24 15.15 -3.60
N SER A 191 2.80 15.76 -4.70
CA SER A 191 2.99 15.20 -6.04
C SER A 191 4.46 15.26 -6.45
N ILE A 192 5.08 16.43 -6.22
CA ILE A 192 6.50 16.66 -6.49
C ILE A 192 7.38 15.82 -5.55
N LEU A 193 6.95 15.64 -4.30
CA LEU A 193 7.61 14.78 -3.33
C LEU A 193 7.74 13.33 -3.82
N ARG A 194 6.71 12.78 -4.47
CA ARG A 194 6.77 11.41 -5.01
C ARG A 194 7.79 11.33 -6.14
N GLU A 195 7.70 12.22 -7.10
CA GLU A 195 8.62 12.28 -8.24
C GLU A 195 10.08 12.46 -7.78
N SER A 196 10.33 13.28 -6.76
CA SER A 196 11.68 13.53 -6.26
C SER A 196 12.25 12.34 -5.48
N ILE A 197 11.42 11.59 -4.74
CA ILE A 197 11.81 10.33 -4.10
C ILE A 197 12.05 9.23 -5.14
N GLU A 198 11.18 9.11 -6.14
CA GLU A 198 11.33 8.15 -7.24
C GLU A 198 12.65 8.39 -7.98
N LYS A 199 12.91 9.64 -8.34
CA LYS A 199 14.17 10.05 -8.94
C LYS A 199 15.36 9.73 -8.05
N PHE A 200 15.28 10.01 -6.74
CA PHE A 200 16.36 9.72 -5.81
C PHE A 200 16.73 8.21 -5.80
N VAL A 201 15.71 7.34 -5.76
CA VAL A 201 15.92 5.88 -5.79
C VAL A 201 16.45 5.44 -7.14
N SER A 202 15.89 5.96 -8.24
CA SER A 202 16.32 5.71 -9.62
C SER A 202 17.80 6.08 -9.85
N ASP A 203 18.21 7.30 -9.49
CA ASP A 203 19.58 7.79 -9.69
C ASP A 203 20.60 6.89 -8.97
N ALA A 204 20.28 6.45 -7.74
CA ALA A 204 21.13 5.55 -6.98
C ALA A 204 21.21 4.14 -7.61
N PHE A 205 20.09 3.64 -8.13
CA PHE A 205 20.01 2.35 -8.83
C PHE A 205 20.80 2.36 -10.14
N GLU A 206 20.59 3.37 -10.97
CA GLU A 206 21.28 3.53 -12.25
C GLU A 206 22.80 3.60 -12.04
N LYS A 207 23.23 4.29 -10.98
CA LYS A 207 24.65 4.31 -10.60
C LYS A 207 25.16 2.94 -10.15
N ALA A 208 24.36 2.18 -9.40
CA ALA A 208 24.72 0.84 -8.96
C ALA A 208 24.85 -0.13 -10.14
N VAL A 209 23.96 -0.02 -11.13
CA VAL A 209 24.03 -0.78 -12.40
C VAL A 209 25.26 -0.40 -13.20
N GLU A 210 25.52 0.90 -13.42
CA GLU A 210 26.71 1.40 -14.13
C GLU A 210 28.00 0.84 -13.52
N GLU A 211 28.04 0.74 -12.19
CA GLU A 211 29.21 0.26 -11.46
C GLU A 211 29.18 -1.24 -11.13
N ASN A 212 28.24 -2.02 -11.68
CA ASN A 212 28.10 -3.48 -11.51
C ASN A 212 27.99 -3.94 -10.03
N GLN A 213 27.22 -3.21 -9.22
CA GLN A 213 26.98 -3.54 -7.82
C GLN A 213 25.79 -4.51 -7.68
N GLN A 214 25.87 -5.44 -6.74
CA GLN A 214 24.88 -6.51 -6.56
C GLN A 214 23.88 -6.21 -5.43
N SER A 215 24.16 -5.19 -4.62
CA SER A 215 23.29 -4.82 -3.51
C SER A 215 23.41 -3.34 -3.12
N ILE A 216 22.29 -2.74 -2.72
CA ILE A 216 22.20 -1.33 -2.34
C ILE A 216 21.35 -1.16 -1.06
N ALA A 217 21.79 -0.26 -0.18
CA ALA A 217 21.13 0.02 1.08
C ALA A 217 20.70 1.48 1.15
N PHE A 218 19.39 1.70 1.30
CA PHE A 218 18.79 3.02 1.41
C PHE A 218 18.46 3.36 2.87
N PRO A 219 18.68 4.61 3.30
CA PRO A 219 18.10 5.12 4.53
C PRO A 219 16.62 5.46 4.31
N ALA A 220 15.84 5.60 5.39
CA ALA A 220 14.48 6.15 5.32
C ALA A 220 14.52 7.68 5.11
N ILE A 221 14.58 8.10 3.86
CA ILE A 221 14.76 9.51 3.46
C ILE A 221 13.45 10.28 3.62
N GLY A 222 13.48 11.52 4.10
CA GLY A 222 12.26 12.32 4.30
C GLY A 222 11.53 12.07 5.62
N CYS A 223 11.69 10.90 6.25
CA CYS A 223 11.05 10.54 7.54
C CYS A 223 11.73 11.13 8.81
N GLY A 224 12.72 12.00 8.61
CA GLY A 224 13.52 12.64 9.66
C GLY A 224 13.17 14.12 9.84
N GLN A 225 14.19 14.98 9.82
CA GLN A 225 14.09 16.43 9.99
C GLN A 225 13.21 17.14 8.93
N PHE A 226 12.93 16.46 7.82
CA PHE A 226 12.16 16.97 6.71
C PHE A 226 10.64 16.94 6.91
N GLY A 227 10.14 16.19 7.89
CA GLY A 227 8.72 16.19 8.27
C GLY A 227 7.76 15.64 7.21
N CYS A 228 8.26 14.85 6.25
CA CYS A 228 7.44 14.23 5.21
C CYS A 228 6.56 13.10 5.78
N SER A 229 5.44 12.81 5.12
CA SER A 229 4.52 11.74 5.50
C SER A 229 5.20 10.37 5.36
N ILE A 230 5.30 9.63 6.47
CA ILE A 230 6.06 8.35 6.54
C ILE A 230 5.47 7.30 5.61
N ASP A 231 4.14 7.24 5.50
CA ASP A 231 3.40 6.35 4.61
C ASP A 231 3.72 6.62 3.13
N ILE A 232 3.72 7.89 2.72
CA ILE A 232 4.02 8.29 1.34
C ILE A 232 5.46 7.93 1.00
N VAL A 233 6.41 8.28 1.87
CA VAL A 233 7.82 7.93 1.68
C VAL A 233 8.00 6.42 1.56
N ALA A 234 7.48 5.65 2.53
CA ALA A 234 7.65 4.21 2.57
C ALA A 234 7.07 3.55 1.30
N GLN A 235 5.84 3.92 0.94
CA GLN A 235 5.18 3.41 -0.26
C GLN A 235 5.97 3.73 -1.52
N THR A 236 6.36 4.99 -1.72
CA THR A 236 7.08 5.43 -2.92
C THR A 236 8.45 4.76 -3.04
N MET A 237 9.25 4.74 -1.96
CA MET A 237 10.56 4.10 -1.98
C MET A 237 10.48 2.59 -2.26
N ILE A 238 9.51 1.89 -1.66
CA ILE A 238 9.36 0.44 -1.84
C ILE A 238 8.88 0.10 -3.25
N ARG A 239 7.89 0.83 -3.77
CA ARG A 239 7.37 0.60 -5.13
C ARG A 239 8.43 0.89 -6.19
N GLU A 240 9.16 1.99 -6.06
CA GLU A 240 10.21 2.33 -7.01
C GLU A 240 11.38 1.34 -6.96
N ALA A 241 11.79 0.93 -5.76
CA ALA A 241 12.80 -0.12 -5.60
C ALA A 241 12.35 -1.43 -6.25
N HIS A 242 11.10 -1.86 -6.03
CA HIS A 242 10.54 -3.05 -6.65
C HIS A 242 10.54 -2.96 -8.18
N ARG A 243 10.10 -1.84 -8.74
CA ARG A 243 10.11 -1.57 -10.19
C ARG A 243 11.52 -1.72 -10.76
N LYS A 244 12.52 -1.10 -10.14
CA LYS A 244 13.93 -1.22 -10.55
C LYS A 244 14.49 -2.64 -10.39
N GLN A 245 14.02 -3.41 -9.41
CA GLN A 245 14.38 -4.82 -9.26
C GLN A 245 13.82 -5.73 -10.36
N GLN A 246 12.73 -5.32 -11.04
CA GLN A 246 12.24 -6.04 -12.22
C GLN A 246 13.13 -5.81 -13.45
N GLU A 247 13.78 -4.64 -13.54
CA GLU A 247 14.72 -4.29 -14.62
C GLU A 247 16.11 -4.89 -14.38
N HIS A 248 16.54 -4.99 -13.12
CA HIS A 248 17.90 -5.33 -12.73
C HIS A 248 17.95 -6.21 -11.47
N ASP A 249 18.79 -7.25 -11.48
CA ASP A 249 18.98 -8.17 -10.33
C ASP A 249 19.90 -7.56 -9.25
N ILE A 250 19.41 -6.51 -8.56
CA ILE A 250 20.10 -5.85 -7.44
C ILE A 250 19.31 -6.05 -6.16
N SER A 251 19.96 -6.54 -5.10
CA SER A 251 19.34 -6.70 -3.79
C SER A 251 19.19 -5.35 -3.06
N VAL A 252 17.97 -4.97 -2.71
CA VAL A 252 17.68 -3.72 -1.97
C VAL A 252 17.50 -4.00 -0.48
N THR A 253 18.03 -3.09 0.36
CA THR A 253 17.79 -3.09 1.81
C THR A 253 17.44 -1.70 2.29
N PHE A 254 16.36 -1.56 3.06
CA PHE A 254 16.04 -0.31 3.77
C PHE A 254 16.57 -0.39 5.19
N VAL A 255 17.48 0.52 5.55
CA VAL A 255 18.13 0.57 6.86
C VAL A 255 17.46 1.64 7.71
N ILE A 256 16.82 1.21 8.80
CA ILE A 256 16.05 2.06 9.69
C ILE A 256 16.66 1.96 11.10
N GLN A 257 16.80 3.11 11.76
CA GLN A 257 17.35 3.18 13.11
C GLN A 257 16.44 2.44 14.11
N PRO A 258 17.01 1.64 15.04
CA PRO A 258 16.23 0.83 15.98
C PRO A 258 15.21 1.61 16.82
N GLU A 259 15.52 2.85 17.16
CA GLU A 259 14.66 3.76 17.91
C GLU A 259 13.42 4.24 17.12
N ARG A 260 13.43 4.17 15.79
CA ARG A 260 12.35 4.61 14.89
C ARG A 260 11.43 3.45 14.51
N THR A 261 10.79 2.87 15.52
CA THR A 261 9.82 1.76 15.34
C THR A 261 8.60 2.15 14.51
N ASP A 262 8.22 3.43 14.52
CA ASP A 262 7.17 4.02 13.68
C ASP A 262 7.48 3.86 12.18
N ILE A 263 8.68 4.25 11.76
CA ILE A 263 9.14 4.10 10.36
C ILE A 263 9.31 2.63 10.01
N TYR A 264 9.93 1.85 10.90
CA TYR A 264 10.17 0.43 10.67
C TYR A 264 8.87 -0.33 10.40
N ASN A 265 7.85 -0.12 11.23
CA ASN A 265 6.55 -0.77 11.06
C ASN A 265 5.88 -0.35 9.75
N GLU A 266 5.99 0.91 9.34
CA GLU A 266 5.37 1.35 8.09
C GLU A 266 6.05 0.75 6.85
N PHE A 267 7.39 0.72 6.81
CA PHE A 267 8.11 0.02 5.75
C PHE A 267 7.79 -1.47 5.71
N GLN A 268 7.67 -2.12 6.88
CA GLN A 268 7.24 -3.53 6.95
C GLN A 268 5.82 -3.72 6.40
N ASN A 269 4.88 -2.82 6.73
CA ASN A 269 3.51 -2.89 6.23
C ASN A 269 3.46 -2.76 4.70
N GLN A 270 4.19 -1.79 4.13
CA GLN A 270 4.21 -1.57 2.68
C GLN A 270 4.85 -2.75 1.93
N ILE A 271 5.86 -3.41 2.48
CA ILE A 271 6.43 -4.66 1.92
C ILE A 271 5.37 -5.78 1.92
N GLN A 272 4.66 -5.98 3.03
CA GLN A 272 3.61 -7.02 3.10
C GLN A 272 2.47 -6.77 2.12
N LEU A 273 2.07 -5.51 1.94
CA LEU A 273 1.06 -5.13 0.95
C LEU A 273 1.53 -5.46 -0.47
N LEU A 274 2.77 -5.11 -0.80
CA LEU A 274 3.38 -5.43 -2.10
C LEU A 274 3.51 -6.95 -2.32
N GLU A 275 3.93 -7.71 -1.30
CA GLU A 275 4.00 -9.18 -1.38
C GLU A 275 2.63 -9.83 -1.62
N ALA A 276 1.57 -9.26 -1.02
CA ALA A 276 0.20 -9.70 -1.27
C ALA A 276 -0.28 -9.37 -2.69
N GLU A 277 0.21 -8.28 -3.29
CA GLU A 277 -0.08 -7.89 -4.68
C GLU A 277 0.61 -8.82 -5.72
N ILE A 278 1.73 -9.46 -5.36
CA ILE A 278 2.61 -10.27 -6.25
C ILE A 278 2.29 -11.79 -6.22
N SER A 279 1.46 -12.28 -5.30
CA SER A 279 1.26 -13.73 -5.12
C SER A 279 0.49 -14.40 -6.30
N PRO A 280 0.93 -15.58 -6.83
CA PRO A 280 0.63 -16.01 -8.20
C PRO A 280 -0.62 -16.89 -8.36
N THR A 281 -1.70 -16.67 -7.61
CA THR A 281 -2.91 -17.53 -7.70
C THR A 281 -4.23 -16.85 -8.04
N ASN A 282 -4.26 -15.55 -8.32
CA ASN A 282 -5.46 -14.94 -8.89
C ASN A 282 -5.09 -14.21 -10.17
N LEU A 283 -5.57 -14.73 -11.31
CA LEU A 283 -5.69 -13.91 -12.52
C LEU A 283 -6.46 -12.65 -12.10
N LYS A 284 -5.81 -11.49 -12.20
CA LYS A 284 -6.41 -10.24 -11.78
C LYS A 284 -7.41 -9.85 -12.87
N THR A 285 -8.68 -9.79 -12.50
CA THR A 285 -9.74 -9.21 -13.33
C THR A 285 -10.28 -7.98 -12.62
N MET A 286 -10.20 -6.84 -13.29
CA MET A 286 -10.79 -5.59 -12.82
C MET A 286 -11.95 -5.21 -13.74
N SER A 287 -13.06 -4.73 -13.17
CA SER A 287 -14.26 -4.40 -13.93
C SER A 287 -14.80 -3.03 -13.56
N ALA A 288 -15.22 -2.28 -14.56
CA ALA A 288 -15.83 -0.97 -14.50
C ALA A 288 -17.27 -1.05 -15.03
N ILE A 289 -18.26 -0.56 -14.27
CA ILE A 289 -19.65 -0.48 -14.74
C ILE A 289 -19.85 0.90 -15.37
N VAL A 290 -20.02 0.92 -16.70
CA VAL A 290 -20.36 2.15 -17.43
C VAL A 290 -21.87 2.22 -17.63
N LYS A 291 -22.43 3.43 -17.84
CA LYS A 291 -23.89 3.72 -17.87
C LYS A 291 -24.79 2.69 -18.58
N LYS A 292 -24.28 1.97 -19.58
CA LYS A 292 -25.05 0.94 -20.29
C LYS A 292 -24.32 -0.43 -20.42
N GLY A 293 -23.13 -0.63 -19.85
CA GLY A 293 -22.30 -1.81 -20.11
C GLY A 293 -21.23 -2.08 -19.07
N VAL A 294 -20.36 -3.06 -19.31
CA VAL A 294 -19.25 -3.41 -18.41
C VAL A 294 -17.95 -3.42 -19.20
N ILE A 295 -16.94 -2.71 -18.71
CA ILE A 295 -15.57 -2.82 -19.21
C ILE A 295 -14.78 -3.69 -18.24
N GLU A 296 -14.19 -4.79 -18.72
CA GLU A 296 -13.33 -5.69 -17.94
C GLU A 296 -11.90 -5.61 -18.44
N ILE A 297 -10.94 -5.72 -17.53
CA ILE A 297 -9.52 -5.91 -17.83
C ILE A 297 -9.09 -7.17 -17.13
N GLU A 298 -8.57 -8.11 -17.90
CA GLU A 298 -8.10 -9.38 -17.40
C GLU A 298 -6.64 -9.58 -17.78
N GLN A 299 -5.83 -9.95 -16.79
CA GLN A 299 -4.53 -10.53 -17.04
C GLN A 299 -4.75 -11.98 -17.49
N GLY A 300 -4.46 -12.31 -18.75
CA GLY A 300 -4.79 -13.61 -19.33
C GLY A 300 -4.46 -13.76 -20.82
N ASN A 301 -4.88 -14.89 -21.41
CA ASN A 301 -4.65 -15.16 -22.84
C ASN A 301 -5.95 -14.94 -23.64
N ILE A 302 -5.90 -14.07 -24.65
CA ILE A 302 -7.07 -13.66 -25.44
C ILE A 302 -7.78 -14.83 -26.16
N ILE A 303 -7.05 -15.89 -26.54
CA ILE A 303 -7.63 -17.05 -27.23
C ILE A 303 -8.53 -17.90 -26.31
N LYS A 304 -8.40 -17.74 -24.99
CA LYS A 304 -9.20 -18.47 -23.98
C LYS A 304 -10.50 -17.74 -23.63
N GLN A 305 -10.75 -16.57 -24.20
CA GLN A 305 -11.89 -15.73 -23.85
C GLN A 305 -13.21 -16.26 -24.42
N LYS A 306 -14.27 -16.14 -23.61
CA LYS A 306 -15.65 -16.49 -23.98
C LYS A 306 -16.44 -15.21 -24.25
N VAL A 307 -16.25 -14.66 -25.44
CA VAL A 307 -16.90 -13.43 -25.94
C VAL A 307 -17.46 -13.67 -27.34
N ASP A 308 -18.37 -12.84 -27.82
CA ASP A 308 -18.91 -12.96 -29.17
C ASP A 308 -17.83 -12.67 -30.23
N VAL A 309 -16.98 -11.67 -29.99
CA VAL A 309 -15.95 -11.25 -30.95
C VAL A 309 -14.57 -11.20 -30.28
N ILE A 310 -13.57 -11.79 -30.93
CA ILE A 310 -12.15 -11.61 -30.56
C ILE A 310 -11.50 -10.65 -31.56
N ILE A 311 -10.78 -9.65 -31.05
CA ILE A 311 -10.02 -8.73 -31.88
C ILE A 311 -8.58 -9.23 -32.02
N GLY A 312 -8.14 -9.34 -33.27
CA GLY A 312 -6.73 -9.47 -33.64
C GLY A 312 -6.26 -8.20 -34.34
N THR A 313 -4.94 -8.03 -34.48
CA THR A 313 -4.37 -6.90 -35.21
C THR A 313 -3.46 -7.38 -36.34
N SER A 314 -3.47 -6.67 -37.47
CA SER A 314 -2.58 -6.98 -38.59
C SER A 314 -1.13 -6.55 -38.35
N SER A 315 -0.90 -5.60 -37.44
CA SER A 315 0.45 -5.06 -37.15
C SER A 315 1.29 -6.00 -36.28
N SER A 316 0.67 -6.90 -35.52
CA SER A 316 1.36 -7.94 -34.75
C SER A 316 1.25 -9.30 -35.43
N VAL A 317 2.33 -9.70 -36.11
CA VAL A 317 2.44 -11.02 -36.74
C VAL A 317 2.28 -12.14 -35.70
N PHE A 318 2.90 -11.98 -34.52
CA PHE A 318 2.86 -12.95 -33.44
C PHE A 318 1.43 -13.17 -32.90
N LEU A 319 0.72 -12.09 -32.60
CA LEU A 319 -0.65 -12.20 -32.08
C LEU A 319 -1.61 -12.76 -33.13
N ARG A 320 -1.47 -12.32 -34.39
CA ARG A 320 -2.27 -12.85 -35.50
C ARG A 320 -2.04 -14.36 -35.66
N GLN A 321 -0.78 -14.80 -35.66
CA GLN A 321 -0.44 -16.21 -35.77
C GLN A 321 -0.97 -17.01 -34.57
N ALA A 322 -0.85 -16.51 -33.34
CA ALA A 322 -1.39 -17.17 -32.16
C ALA A 322 -2.92 -17.34 -32.24
N ILE A 323 -3.64 -16.33 -32.73
CA ILE A 323 -5.10 -16.41 -32.93
C ILE A 323 -5.44 -17.39 -34.05
N THR A 324 -4.77 -17.33 -35.21
CA THR A 324 -5.11 -18.18 -36.37
C THR A 324 -4.65 -19.63 -36.21
N GLU A 325 -3.58 -19.90 -35.46
CA GLU A 325 -3.19 -21.26 -35.07
C GLU A 325 -4.21 -21.87 -34.13
N ALA A 326 -4.65 -21.12 -33.11
CA ALA A 326 -5.66 -21.59 -32.16
C ALA A 326 -7.05 -21.75 -32.82
N ALA A 327 -7.38 -20.92 -33.81
CA ALA A 327 -8.64 -21.00 -34.55
C ALA A 327 -8.61 -22.05 -35.69
N GLY A 328 -7.43 -22.42 -36.18
CA GLY A 328 -7.20 -23.38 -37.26
C GLY A 328 -6.78 -22.73 -38.58
N SER A 329 -6.02 -23.49 -39.38
CA SER A 329 -5.35 -22.99 -40.60
C SER A 329 -6.27 -22.39 -41.67
N GLU A 330 -7.56 -22.72 -41.66
CA GLU A 330 -8.55 -22.16 -42.58
C GLU A 330 -8.84 -20.67 -42.29
N VAL A 331 -8.70 -20.24 -41.04
CA VAL A 331 -8.92 -18.83 -40.65
C VAL A 331 -7.81 -17.94 -41.20
N GLU A 332 -6.55 -18.38 -41.19
CA GLU A 332 -5.42 -17.66 -41.80
C GLU A 332 -5.59 -17.52 -43.33
N LYS A 333 -6.08 -18.58 -44.00
CA LYS A 333 -6.37 -18.54 -45.44
C LYS A 333 -7.51 -17.58 -45.76
N ALA A 334 -8.58 -17.60 -44.98
CA ALA A 334 -9.72 -16.68 -45.11
C ALA A 334 -9.28 -15.23 -44.91
N TYR A 335 -8.49 -14.95 -43.86
CA TYR A 335 -7.93 -13.63 -43.60
C TYR A 335 -7.11 -13.11 -44.79
N LYS A 336 -6.17 -13.91 -45.30
CA LYS A 336 -5.35 -13.52 -46.46
C LYS A 336 -6.17 -13.30 -47.73
N LYS A 337 -7.26 -14.06 -47.91
CA LYS A 337 -8.16 -13.89 -49.05
C LYS A 337 -8.92 -12.57 -48.95
N GLU A 338 -9.55 -12.30 -47.81
CA GLU A 338 -10.29 -11.07 -47.56
C GLU A 338 -9.39 -9.82 -47.63
N LEU A 339 -8.14 -9.92 -47.13
CA LEU A 339 -7.15 -8.87 -47.24
C LEU A 339 -6.79 -8.53 -48.69
N LYS A 340 -6.70 -9.55 -49.56
CA LYS A 340 -6.43 -9.34 -51.00
C LYS A 340 -7.62 -8.72 -51.71
N SER A 341 -8.85 -9.11 -51.34
CA SER A 341 -10.08 -8.57 -51.92
C SER A 341 -10.37 -7.15 -51.46
N HIS A 342 -9.99 -6.81 -50.23
CA HIS A 342 -10.26 -5.52 -49.60
C HIS A 342 -9.00 -4.96 -48.91
N PRO A 343 -7.96 -4.55 -49.68
CA PRO A 343 -6.66 -4.17 -49.13
C PRO A 343 -6.69 -2.92 -48.26
N ASN A 344 -7.69 -2.05 -48.45
CA ASN A 344 -7.85 -0.80 -47.71
C ASN A 344 -8.90 -0.89 -46.59
N SER A 345 -9.39 -2.10 -46.26
CA SER A 345 -10.40 -2.25 -45.22
C SER A 345 -9.78 -2.13 -43.83
N THR A 346 -10.23 -1.17 -43.03
CA THR A 346 -9.81 -1.00 -41.63
C THR A 346 -10.11 -2.23 -40.75
N LEU A 347 -11.07 -3.06 -41.16
CA LEU A 347 -11.49 -4.25 -40.44
C LEU A 347 -11.72 -5.41 -41.41
N ILE A 348 -11.14 -6.57 -41.11
CA ILE A 348 -11.36 -7.83 -41.82
C ILE A 348 -12.03 -8.81 -40.86
N ALA A 349 -13.25 -9.22 -41.19
CA ALA A 349 -14.00 -10.19 -40.41
C ALA A 349 -13.82 -11.61 -40.97
N VAL A 350 -13.49 -12.55 -40.09
CA VAL A 350 -13.34 -13.98 -40.44
C VAL A 350 -14.05 -14.87 -39.42
N SER A 351 -14.32 -16.13 -39.79
CA SER A 351 -14.97 -17.08 -38.88
C SER A 351 -14.08 -17.39 -37.67
N SER A 352 -14.71 -17.79 -36.56
CA SER A 352 -14.01 -18.11 -35.31
C SER A 352 -13.23 -19.43 -35.33
N GLY A 353 -13.48 -20.28 -36.33
CA GLY A 353 -12.83 -21.60 -36.44
C GLY A 353 -13.08 -22.44 -35.18
N ALA A 354 -12.01 -22.88 -34.53
CA ALA A 354 -12.05 -23.66 -33.28
C ALA A 354 -12.13 -22.82 -32.00
N LEU A 355 -12.08 -21.48 -32.08
CA LEU A 355 -12.21 -20.62 -30.90
C LEU A 355 -13.67 -20.60 -30.39
N SER A 356 -13.83 -20.32 -29.09
CA SER A 356 -15.15 -20.26 -28.44
C SER A 356 -15.96 -19.00 -28.79
N CYS A 357 -15.40 -18.06 -29.56
CA CYS A 357 -16.11 -16.86 -29.99
C CYS A 357 -16.99 -17.12 -31.24
N LYS A 358 -17.85 -16.16 -31.59
CA LYS A 358 -18.68 -16.22 -32.80
C LYS A 358 -17.94 -15.71 -34.03
N GLN A 359 -17.06 -14.72 -33.87
CA GLN A 359 -16.31 -14.13 -34.98
C GLN A 359 -14.95 -13.57 -34.53
N ILE A 360 -14.01 -13.45 -35.47
CA ILE A 360 -12.72 -12.78 -35.26
C ILE A 360 -12.65 -11.57 -36.18
N PHE A 361 -12.32 -10.40 -35.62
CA PHE A 361 -12.07 -9.20 -36.39
C PHE A 361 -10.57 -8.88 -36.35
N PHE A 362 -9.93 -8.88 -37.51
CA PHE A 362 -8.57 -8.38 -37.68
C PHE A 362 -8.62 -6.91 -38.05
N VAL A 363 -8.15 -6.06 -37.14
CA VAL A 363 -8.09 -4.62 -37.37
C VAL A 363 -6.78 -4.24 -38.02
N GLN A 364 -6.87 -3.36 -39.02
CA GLN A 364 -5.72 -2.75 -39.68
C GLN A 364 -5.45 -1.39 -39.06
N TRP A 365 -4.44 -1.33 -38.20
CA TRP A 365 -4.10 -0.13 -37.46
C TRP A 365 -2.58 -0.09 -37.19
N GLU A 366 -1.99 1.09 -37.40
CA GLU A 366 -0.60 1.40 -37.09
C GLU A 366 -0.53 2.65 -36.21
N PRO A 367 0.37 2.68 -35.21
CA PRO A 367 0.53 3.83 -34.33
C PRO A 367 1.11 5.04 -35.08
N ASN A 368 0.66 6.24 -34.72
CA ASN A 368 1.21 7.50 -35.21
C ASN A 368 2.03 8.18 -34.09
N ASP A 369 3.15 8.82 -34.43
CA ASP A 369 4.00 9.52 -33.46
C ASP A 369 3.36 10.80 -32.91
N ASN A 370 2.37 11.36 -33.62
CA ASN A 370 1.60 12.51 -33.13
C ASN A 370 0.47 12.04 -32.19
N GLU A 371 0.49 12.50 -30.94
CA GLU A 371 -0.43 12.08 -29.88
C GLU A 371 -1.91 12.37 -30.20
N GLU A 372 -2.23 13.51 -30.82
CA GLU A 372 -3.61 13.85 -31.19
C GLU A 372 -4.13 12.95 -32.32
N ILE A 373 -3.29 12.68 -33.32
CA ILE A 373 -3.63 11.78 -34.43
C ILE A 373 -3.74 10.34 -33.94
N LEU A 374 -2.82 9.91 -33.07
CA LEU A 374 -2.86 8.61 -32.41
C LEU A 374 -4.17 8.43 -31.65
N ARG A 375 -4.53 9.42 -30.82
CA ARG A 375 -5.77 9.44 -30.05
C ARG A 375 -7.00 9.30 -30.94
N GLN A 376 -7.09 10.09 -32.01
CA GLN A 376 -8.23 10.05 -32.94
C GLN A 376 -8.30 8.70 -33.67
N SER A 377 -7.16 8.15 -34.10
CA SER A 377 -7.11 6.85 -34.80
C SER A 377 -7.60 5.68 -33.94
N ILE A 378 -7.36 5.72 -32.63
CA ILE A 378 -7.86 4.71 -31.67
C ILE A 378 -9.38 4.82 -31.51
N ILE A 379 -9.91 6.04 -31.46
CA ILE A 379 -11.36 6.30 -31.39
C ILE A 379 -12.05 5.78 -32.65
N ASP A 380 -11.48 6.05 -33.82
CA ASP A 380 -12.02 5.62 -35.11
C ASP A 380 -11.99 4.08 -35.24
N LEU A 381 -10.90 3.46 -34.79
CA LEU A 381 -10.74 2.01 -34.74
C LEU A 381 -11.86 1.36 -33.92
N ILE A 382 -12.06 1.84 -32.69
CA ILE A 382 -13.02 1.24 -31.77
C ILE A 382 -14.45 1.53 -32.23
N SER A 383 -14.71 2.72 -32.77
CA SER A 383 -15.97 3.06 -33.41
C SER A 383 -16.30 2.10 -34.57
N THR A 384 -15.31 1.76 -35.39
CA THR A 384 -15.46 0.81 -36.51
C THR A 384 -15.80 -0.60 -36.02
N VAL A 385 -15.10 -1.10 -35.00
CA VAL A 385 -15.38 -2.41 -34.38
C VAL A 385 -16.81 -2.43 -33.82
N VAL A 386 -17.17 -1.39 -33.08
CA VAL A 386 -18.49 -1.21 -32.47
C VAL A 386 -19.61 -1.20 -33.50
N GLN A 387 -19.47 -0.44 -34.59
CA GLN A 387 -20.48 -0.40 -35.65
C GLN A 387 -20.69 -1.77 -36.29
N ASN A 388 -19.61 -2.54 -36.47
CA ASN A 388 -19.69 -3.92 -36.96
C ASN A 388 -20.34 -4.87 -35.95
N MET A 389 -20.14 -4.67 -34.65
CA MET A 389 -20.85 -5.43 -33.63
C MET A 389 -22.36 -5.15 -33.63
N ILE A 390 -22.77 -3.88 -33.81
CA ILE A 390 -24.19 -3.49 -33.91
C ILE A 390 -24.84 -4.18 -35.09
N SER A 391 -24.23 -4.10 -36.28
CA SER A 391 -24.82 -4.66 -37.50
C SER A 391 -25.01 -6.18 -37.42
N HIS A 392 -24.14 -6.87 -36.69
CA HIS A 392 -24.18 -8.33 -36.50
C HIS A 392 -24.85 -8.77 -35.18
N LYS A 393 -25.37 -7.82 -34.37
CA LYS A 393 -26.02 -8.08 -33.08
C LYS A 393 -25.14 -8.82 -32.05
N PHE A 394 -23.84 -8.53 -32.04
CA PHE A 394 -22.93 -9.03 -31.00
C PHE A 394 -23.01 -8.16 -29.74
N THR A 395 -22.75 -8.77 -28.58
CA THR A 395 -22.95 -8.17 -27.26
C THR A 395 -21.69 -8.17 -26.38
N SER A 396 -20.65 -8.89 -26.80
CA SER A 396 -19.37 -8.95 -26.07
C SER A 396 -18.16 -9.02 -27.00
N VAL A 397 -17.09 -8.33 -26.64
CA VAL A 397 -15.85 -8.28 -27.45
C VAL A 397 -14.61 -8.30 -26.56
N ALA A 398 -13.57 -9.03 -26.98
CA ALA A 398 -12.26 -9.04 -26.34
C ALA A 398 -11.22 -8.33 -27.21
N PHE A 399 -10.61 -7.27 -26.66
CA PHE A 399 -9.48 -6.55 -27.24
C PHE A 399 -8.17 -7.03 -26.63
N PRO A 400 -7.11 -7.21 -27.43
CA PRO A 400 -5.76 -7.28 -26.91
C PRO A 400 -5.30 -5.87 -26.51
N ALA A 401 -4.22 -5.79 -25.74
CA ALA A 401 -3.49 -4.55 -25.48
C ALA A 401 -2.81 -4.02 -26.78
N ILE A 402 -3.59 -3.45 -27.69
CA ILE A 402 -3.13 -2.94 -28.99
C ILE A 402 -2.44 -1.59 -28.77
N GLY A 403 -1.19 -1.46 -29.24
CA GLY A 403 -0.47 -0.17 -29.25
C GLY A 403 0.13 0.24 -27.90
N CYS A 404 0.10 -0.61 -26.89
CA CYS A 404 0.52 -0.30 -25.51
C CYS A 404 2.05 -0.28 -25.27
N GLY A 405 2.82 0.13 -26.28
CA GLY A 405 4.21 0.56 -26.12
C GLY A 405 4.29 1.98 -25.56
N LEU A 406 5.15 2.84 -26.13
CA LEU A 406 5.55 4.15 -25.58
C LEU A 406 4.45 5.24 -25.36
N HIS A 407 3.18 5.07 -25.75
CA HIS A 407 2.22 6.19 -25.80
C HIS A 407 0.82 5.78 -25.29
N GLY A 408 0.58 5.91 -23.97
CA GLY A 408 -0.62 5.42 -23.25
C GLY A 408 -1.98 5.59 -23.94
N CYS A 409 -2.91 4.66 -23.68
CA CYS A 409 -4.21 4.60 -24.36
C CYS A 409 -5.24 5.65 -23.86
N SER A 410 -6.03 6.19 -24.81
CA SER A 410 -7.09 7.21 -24.61
C SER A 410 -8.47 6.62 -24.25
N THR A 411 -9.31 7.42 -23.55
CA THR A 411 -10.53 7.02 -22.81
C THR A 411 -11.90 7.30 -23.46
N GLN A 412 -12.02 7.62 -24.76
CA GLN A 412 -13.31 8.02 -25.34
C GLN A 412 -14.22 6.88 -25.85
N ILE A 413 -14.50 5.86 -25.02
CA ILE A 413 -15.49 4.80 -25.35
C ILE A 413 -16.39 4.56 -24.15
N ARG A 414 -17.23 5.53 -23.79
CA ARG A 414 -18.06 5.42 -22.59
C ARG A 414 -19.46 5.94 -22.86
N ASP A 415 -20.27 5.13 -23.56
CA ASP A 415 -21.75 5.21 -23.59
C ASP A 415 -22.42 3.99 -24.28
N LEU A 416 -21.73 2.85 -24.39
CA LEU A 416 -22.20 1.69 -25.17
C LEU A 416 -22.88 0.62 -24.31
N PRO A 417 -23.93 -0.06 -24.80
CA PRO A 417 -24.73 -1.00 -24.03
C PRO A 417 -24.15 -2.42 -23.83
N TRP A 418 -22.82 -2.60 -23.84
CA TRP A 418 -22.18 -3.92 -24.02
C TRP A 418 -21.04 -4.22 -23.06
N LYS A 419 -20.60 -5.49 -23.09
CA LYS A 419 -19.44 -5.99 -22.35
C LYS A 419 -18.16 -5.91 -23.20
N ILE A 420 -17.23 -5.03 -22.86
CA ILE A 420 -15.93 -4.90 -23.53
C ILE A 420 -14.86 -5.46 -22.60
N LYS A 421 -14.03 -6.38 -23.07
CA LYS A 421 -12.96 -6.98 -22.28
C LYS A 421 -11.60 -6.68 -22.89
N PHE A 422 -10.69 -6.09 -22.14
CA PHE A 422 -9.28 -5.98 -22.52
C PHE A 422 -8.51 -7.12 -21.88
N VAL A 423 -7.71 -7.81 -22.68
CA VAL A 423 -6.87 -8.91 -22.21
C VAL A 423 -5.42 -8.53 -22.36
N VAL A 424 -4.75 -8.42 -21.21
CA VAL A 424 -3.32 -8.12 -21.11
C VAL A 424 -2.60 -9.42 -20.83
N GLN A 425 -1.53 -9.72 -21.58
CA GLN A 425 -0.81 -10.97 -21.36
C GLN A 425 -0.14 -10.97 -19.98
N PRO A 426 0.02 -12.13 -19.32
CA PRO A 426 0.56 -12.20 -17.96
C PRO A 426 1.94 -11.55 -17.76
N ASP A 427 2.76 -11.53 -18.80
CA ASP A 427 4.10 -10.92 -18.84
C ASP A 427 4.10 -9.40 -19.05
N GLN A 428 2.93 -8.78 -19.24
CA GLN A 428 2.75 -7.35 -19.51
C GLN A 428 2.15 -6.59 -18.32
N GLU A 429 2.70 -6.81 -17.12
CA GLU A 429 2.15 -6.27 -15.86
C GLU A 429 2.11 -4.73 -15.83
N ASN A 430 3.13 -4.06 -16.38
CA ASN A 430 3.14 -2.59 -16.49
C ASN A 430 1.97 -2.04 -17.33
N ILE A 431 1.58 -2.76 -18.39
CA ILE A 431 0.45 -2.38 -19.24
C ILE A 431 -0.85 -2.67 -18.48
N TYR A 432 -0.94 -3.79 -17.77
CA TYR A 432 -2.10 -4.12 -16.92
C TYR A 432 -2.33 -3.04 -15.85
N ASP A 433 -1.26 -2.61 -15.18
CA ASP A 433 -1.31 -1.58 -14.14
C ASP A 433 -1.69 -0.21 -14.71
N GLU A 434 -1.16 0.21 -15.86
CA GLU A 434 -1.57 1.47 -16.52
C GLU A 434 -3.04 1.44 -16.95
N PHE A 435 -3.49 0.33 -17.53
CA PHE A 435 -4.90 0.14 -17.85
C PHE A 435 -5.77 0.17 -16.59
N CYS A 436 -5.30 -0.41 -15.49
CA CYS A 436 -5.98 -0.37 -14.22
C CYS A 436 -6.04 1.06 -13.65
N LYS A 437 -4.94 1.81 -13.71
CA LYS A 437 -4.90 3.25 -13.34
C LYS A 437 -5.90 4.04 -14.17
N VAL A 438 -5.99 3.82 -15.49
CA VAL A 438 -6.92 4.53 -16.38
C VAL A 438 -8.38 4.16 -16.10
N LEU A 439 -8.69 2.90 -15.79
CA LEU A 439 -10.03 2.51 -15.33
C LEU A 439 -10.37 3.12 -13.96
N ILE A 440 -9.43 3.10 -13.01
CA ILE A 440 -9.58 3.65 -11.66
C ILE A 440 -9.68 5.18 -11.67
N THR A 441 -9.03 5.85 -12.63
CA THR A 441 -9.05 7.33 -12.74
C THR A 441 -10.25 7.89 -13.47
N HIS A 442 -11.03 7.07 -14.19
CA HIS A 442 -12.16 7.56 -15.01
C HIS A 442 -13.52 6.93 -14.70
N ASP A 443 -13.61 5.93 -13.81
CA ASP A 443 -14.87 5.59 -13.15
C ASP A 443 -15.10 6.59 -12.02
N ASP A 444 -16.00 7.52 -12.32
CA ASP A 444 -16.27 8.78 -11.63
C ASP A 444 -15.12 9.79 -11.67
N VAL A 445 -15.14 10.63 -12.71
CA VAL A 445 -14.98 12.08 -12.48
C VAL A 445 -16.14 12.52 -11.56
N HIS A 446 -16.04 12.17 -10.27
CA HIS A 446 -16.19 13.23 -9.30
C HIS A 446 -15.00 14.15 -9.58
N GLU A 447 -15.26 15.37 -10.04
CA GLU A 447 -14.26 16.44 -10.03
C GLU A 447 -13.41 16.27 -8.76
N SER A 448 -12.10 16.06 -8.92
CA SER A 448 -11.21 15.87 -7.77
C SER A 448 -11.48 17.00 -6.78
N LYS A 449 -11.98 16.70 -5.58
CA LYS A 449 -12.13 17.70 -4.52
C LYS A 449 -10.76 18.30 -4.14
N ILE A 450 -9.65 17.65 -4.51
CA ILE A 450 -8.27 18.16 -4.36
C ILE A 450 -8.07 19.55 -4.97
N SER A 451 -8.72 19.86 -6.11
CA SER A 451 -8.48 21.11 -6.84
C SER A 451 -9.46 22.24 -6.51
N GLN A 452 -10.56 21.95 -5.82
CA GLN A 452 -11.61 22.93 -5.52
C GLN A 452 -11.87 23.02 -4.00
N LEU A 453 -11.52 24.17 -3.41
CA LEU A 453 -12.02 24.55 -2.08
C LEU A 453 -13.56 24.53 -2.10
N PRO A 454 -14.22 24.26 -0.95
CA PRO A 454 -15.68 24.24 -0.92
C PRO A 454 -16.25 25.53 -1.51
N PRO A 455 -17.23 25.48 -2.41
CA PRO A 455 -17.75 26.67 -3.10
C PRO A 455 -18.39 27.69 -2.14
N THR A 456 -18.75 27.24 -0.93
CA THR A 456 -19.24 28.08 0.16
C THR A 456 -18.14 28.90 0.85
N TRP A 457 -16.86 28.62 0.56
CA TRP A 457 -15.74 29.34 1.16
C TRP A 457 -15.58 30.73 0.54
N LYS A 458 -15.52 31.74 1.42
CA LYS A 458 -15.23 33.11 1.00
C LYS A 458 -13.75 33.23 0.63
N LYS A 459 -13.45 33.79 -0.55
CA LYS A 459 -12.08 34.16 -0.94
C LYS A 459 -11.59 35.25 0.03
N SER A 460 -10.47 35.02 0.71
CA SER A 460 -9.87 35.99 1.63
C SER A 460 -8.51 36.45 1.13
N THR A 461 -8.23 37.73 1.29
CA THR A 461 -6.95 38.38 0.94
C THR A 461 -5.97 38.43 2.13
N GLU A 462 -6.40 38.00 3.31
CA GLU A 462 -5.62 37.97 4.55
C GLU A 462 -5.71 36.56 5.15
N HIS A 463 -4.82 36.20 6.07
CA HIS A 463 -4.73 34.88 6.75
C HIS A 463 -5.95 34.58 7.66
N LYS A 464 -7.13 35.12 7.36
CA LYS A 464 -8.37 34.97 8.11
C LYS A 464 -9.00 33.61 7.82
N ILE A 465 -9.00 32.76 8.84
CA ILE A 465 -9.57 31.39 8.78
C ILE A 465 -10.98 31.29 9.37
N ARG A 466 -11.51 32.34 10.01
CA ARG A 466 -12.81 32.33 10.72
C ARG A 466 -13.84 33.22 10.04
N PHE A 467 -15.03 32.67 9.79
CA PHE A 467 -16.11 33.38 9.10
C PHE A 467 -17.42 33.17 9.83
N ILE A 468 -18.01 34.26 10.35
CA ILE A 468 -19.32 34.21 10.99
C ILE A 468 -20.38 33.75 9.97
N VAL A 469 -21.14 32.73 10.36
CA VAL A 469 -22.31 32.23 9.63
C VAL A 469 -23.52 33.06 10.05
N SER A 470 -24.21 33.65 9.08
CA SER A 470 -25.36 34.52 9.36
C SER A 470 -26.57 33.71 9.84
N ALA A 471 -27.22 34.15 10.91
CA ALA A 471 -28.42 33.52 11.48
C ALA A 471 -29.58 33.37 10.49
N THR A 472 -29.60 34.18 9.43
CA THR A 472 -30.62 34.16 8.37
C THR A 472 -30.39 33.12 7.28
N THR A 473 -29.26 32.39 7.31
CA THR A 473 -28.91 31.42 6.26
C THR A 473 -29.38 30.01 6.58
N ASP A 474 -29.70 29.24 5.55
CA ASP A 474 -30.06 27.82 5.69
C ASP A 474 -28.92 27.00 6.32
N GLU A 475 -27.67 27.39 6.07
CA GLU A 475 -26.48 26.82 6.71
C GLU A 475 -26.56 26.93 8.23
N TYR A 476 -26.85 28.12 8.76
CA TYR A 476 -27.01 28.33 10.20
C TYR A 476 -28.15 27.48 10.78
N GLN A 477 -29.32 27.51 10.14
CA GLN A 477 -30.51 26.78 10.62
C GLN A 477 -30.29 25.27 10.62
N CYS A 478 -29.57 24.74 9.62
CA CYS A 478 -29.18 23.33 9.55
C CYS A 478 -28.21 22.94 10.68
N ILE A 479 -27.25 23.80 11.01
CA ILE A 479 -26.32 23.55 12.12
C ILE A 479 -27.05 23.55 13.46
N VAL A 480 -27.89 24.55 13.71
CA VAL A 480 -28.66 24.68 14.96
C VAL A 480 -29.62 23.53 15.15
N SER A 481 -30.39 23.16 14.12
CA SER A 481 -31.34 22.04 14.22
C SER A 481 -30.66 20.71 14.57
N ASN A 482 -29.50 20.41 13.97
CA ASN A 482 -28.73 19.22 14.30
C ASN A 482 -28.13 19.27 15.71
N PHE A 483 -27.61 20.43 16.12
CA PHE A 483 -27.09 20.64 17.47
C PHE A 483 -28.19 20.45 18.53
N ASP A 484 -29.39 21.00 18.28
CA ASP A 484 -30.55 20.93 19.16
C ASP A 484 -31.03 19.51 19.45
N VAL A 485 -30.89 18.57 18.50
CA VAL A 485 -31.31 17.17 18.67
C VAL A 485 -30.77 16.57 19.97
N THR A 486 -29.54 16.92 20.34
CA THR A 486 -28.90 16.39 21.56
C THR A 486 -28.64 17.43 22.65
N MET A 487 -28.75 18.73 22.33
CA MET A 487 -28.45 19.83 23.26
C MET A 487 -29.68 20.57 23.79
N LYS A 488 -30.90 20.23 23.36
CA LYS A 488 -32.12 20.86 23.85
C LYS A 488 -32.18 20.89 25.39
N GLY A 489 -32.29 22.10 25.95
CA GLY A 489 -32.34 22.33 27.41
C GLY A 489 -30.98 22.30 28.12
N LYS A 490 -29.86 22.17 27.39
CA LYS A 490 -28.49 22.22 27.93
C LYS A 490 -27.73 23.50 27.61
N TYR A 491 -28.35 24.41 26.87
CA TYR A 491 -27.86 25.74 26.56
C TYR A 491 -29.05 26.71 26.53
N THR A 492 -28.78 27.99 26.75
CA THR A 492 -29.79 29.07 26.74
C THR A 492 -29.77 29.85 25.44
N GLU A 493 -28.59 30.09 24.87
CA GLU A 493 -28.45 30.84 23.62
C GLU A 493 -27.19 30.42 22.85
N ILE A 494 -27.27 30.48 21.52
CA ILE A 494 -26.09 30.42 20.64
C ILE A 494 -25.63 31.85 20.39
N ILE A 495 -24.39 32.16 20.77
CA ILE A 495 -23.81 33.50 20.62
C ILE A 495 -23.44 33.75 19.16
N HIS A 496 -22.72 32.80 18.55
CA HIS A 496 -22.41 32.80 17.12
C HIS A 496 -21.89 31.44 16.65
N ILE A 497 -21.89 31.24 15.34
CA ILE A 497 -21.29 30.08 14.68
C ILE A 497 -20.24 30.58 13.70
N GLU A 498 -19.03 30.06 13.82
CA GLU A 498 -17.91 30.36 12.91
C GLU A 498 -17.68 29.17 11.97
N ARG A 499 -17.71 29.41 10.66
CA ARG A 499 -17.18 28.49 9.66
C ARG A 499 -15.67 28.63 9.61
N ILE A 500 -14.98 27.49 9.66
CA ILE A 500 -13.52 27.41 9.63
C ILE A 500 -13.09 27.14 8.20
N GLN A 501 -12.24 28.01 7.66
CA GLN A 501 -11.70 27.93 6.30
C GLN A 501 -10.16 27.85 6.35
N ASN A 502 -9.64 26.78 6.95
CA ASN A 502 -8.21 26.49 6.98
C ASN A 502 -7.85 25.62 5.76
N GLU A 503 -7.36 26.26 4.69
CA GLU A 503 -7.05 25.60 3.42
C GLU A 503 -5.98 24.51 3.56
N ARG A 504 -4.90 24.77 4.30
CA ARG A 504 -3.82 23.80 4.52
C ARG A 504 -4.38 22.52 5.16
N TRP A 505 -5.14 22.68 6.23
CA TRP A 505 -5.73 21.56 6.96
C TRP A 505 -6.79 20.82 6.11
N TYR A 506 -7.63 21.56 5.39
CA TYR A 506 -8.64 20.97 4.50
C TYR A 506 -8.00 20.14 3.37
N ARG A 507 -6.90 20.61 2.78
CA ARG A 507 -6.18 19.86 1.74
C ARG A 507 -5.60 18.55 2.28
N GLN A 508 -5.02 18.57 3.49
CA GLN A 508 -4.53 17.35 4.15
C GLN A 508 -5.67 16.37 4.45
N TYR A 509 -6.80 16.89 4.91
CA TYR A 509 -8.00 16.10 5.17
C TYR A 509 -8.54 15.44 3.89
N ILE A 510 -8.66 16.19 2.80
CA ILE A 510 -9.16 15.67 1.52
C ILE A 510 -8.25 14.60 0.94
N ALA A 511 -6.93 14.75 1.04
CA ALA A 511 -6.00 13.71 0.62
C ALA A 511 -6.22 12.39 1.40
N HIS A 512 -6.51 12.47 2.70
CA HIS A 512 -6.87 11.29 3.51
C HIS A 512 -8.28 10.76 3.18
N TYR A 513 -9.25 11.63 2.93
CA TYR A 513 -10.61 11.24 2.53
C TYR A 513 -10.61 10.40 1.25
N GLU A 514 -9.80 10.79 0.27
CA GLU A 514 -9.65 10.03 -0.98
C GLU A 514 -8.93 8.69 -0.79
N ASP A 515 -7.95 8.60 0.10
CA ASP A 515 -7.36 7.30 0.48
C ASP A 515 -8.42 6.37 1.09
N PHE A 516 -9.22 6.89 2.03
CA PHE A 516 -10.28 6.12 2.68
C PHE A 516 -11.32 5.63 1.68
N LEU A 517 -11.80 6.51 0.81
CA LEU A 517 -12.71 6.14 -0.27
C LEU A 517 -12.13 5.06 -1.18
N ARG A 518 -10.87 5.21 -1.61
CA ARG A 518 -10.19 4.26 -2.50
C ARG A 518 -10.04 2.88 -1.84
N ARG A 519 -9.63 2.86 -0.58
CA ARG A 519 -9.30 1.63 0.16
C ARG A 519 -10.54 0.90 0.69
N LEU A 520 -11.59 1.64 1.05
CA LEU A 520 -12.80 1.09 1.67
C LEU A 520 -13.94 0.92 0.68
N ASN A 521 -13.91 1.62 -0.45
CA ASN A 521 -14.99 1.67 -1.44
C ASN A 521 -16.35 2.08 -0.82
N GLU A 522 -16.30 2.93 0.21
CA GLU A 522 -17.45 3.43 0.96
C GLU A 522 -17.12 4.81 1.52
N ASP A 523 -18.11 5.73 1.53
CA ASP A 523 -17.98 7.00 2.24
C ASP A 523 -18.17 6.77 3.75
N THR A 524 -17.06 6.84 4.46
CA THR A 524 -17.01 6.67 5.92
C THR A 524 -16.82 8.00 6.66
N GLU A 525 -17.02 9.13 5.98
CA GLU A 525 -17.04 10.44 6.64
C GLU A 525 -18.27 10.57 7.55
N LYS A 526 -18.06 11.06 8.76
CA LYS A 526 -19.14 11.44 9.68
C LYS A 526 -18.94 12.86 10.17
N ARG A 527 -20.04 13.60 10.30
CA ARG A 527 -20.06 14.83 11.09
C ARG A 527 -20.21 14.50 12.58
N LEU A 528 -19.21 14.87 13.37
CA LEU A 528 -19.13 14.57 14.80
C LEU A 528 -18.75 15.81 15.61
N TYR A 529 -19.00 15.77 16.92
CA TYR A 529 -18.78 16.86 17.85
C TYR A 529 -17.51 16.66 18.67
N HIS A 530 -16.74 17.73 18.88
CA HIS A 530 -15.57 17.76 19.77
C HIS A 530 -15.64 18.96 20.71
N GLY A 531 -15.76 18.70 22.02
CA GLY A 531 -15.82 19.75 23.04
C GLY A 531 -14.43 20.07 23.59
N CYS A 532 -14.10 21.36 23.69
CA CYS A 532 -12.82 21.82 24.22
C CYS A 532 -12.99 23.14 25.00
N PRO A 533 -12.00 23.54 25.83
CA PRO A 533 -11.95 24.89 26.38
C PRO A 533 -11.59 25.92 25.31
N GLU A 534 -11.99 27.19 25.51
CA GLU A 534 -11.74 28.30 24.59
C GLU A 534 -10.26 28.45 24.21
N GLN A 535 -9.33 28.28 25.17
CA GLN A 535 -7.89 28.41 24.91
C GLN A 535 -7.37 27.34 23.94
N ALA A 536 -7.99 26.15 23.91
CA ALA A 536 -7.62 25.10 22.97
C ALA A 536 -8.25 25.30 21.59
N ALA A 537 -9.40 25.97 21.51
CA ALA A 537 -10.11 26.16 20.25
C ALA A 537 -9.27 26.96 19.23
N SER A 538 -8.58 28.02 19.68
CA SER A 538 -7.69 28.79 18.80
C SER A 538 -6.57 27.95 18.19
N LEU A 539 -5.90 27.12 19.01
CA LEU A 539 -4.81 26.26 18.55
C LEU A 539 -5.30 25.20 17.55
N ILE A 540 -6.47 24.60 17.83
CA ILE A 540 -7.07 23.59 16.94
C ILE A 540 -7.43 24.21 15.58
N MET A 541 -7.98 25.43 15.57
CA MET A 541 -8.36 26.09 14.31
C MET A 541 -7.15 26.47 13.45
N GLU A 542 -6.04 26.89 14.08
CA GLU A 542 -4.82 27.31 13.39
C GLU A 542 -4.02 26.13 12.82
N ASP A 543 -4.01 24.99 13.51
CA ASP A 543 -3.24 23.81 13.13
C ASP A 543 -4.16 22.63 12.76
N CYS A 544 -4.50 21.77 13.72
CA CYS A 544 -5.39 20.62 13.53
C CYS A 544 -5.83 20.01 14.87
N PHE A 545 -6.64 18.94 14.82
CA PHE A 545 -6.85 18.05 15.96
C PHE A 545 -5.59 17.21 16.23
N ASN A 546 -4.71 17.73 17.08
CA ASN A 546 -3.41 17.13 17.34
C ASN A 546 -3.48 15.99 18.37
N ARG A 547 -3.15 14.76 17.93
CA ARG A 547 -3.19 13.56 18.80
C ARG A 547 -2.16 13.59 19.94
N SER A 548 -1.15 14.45 19.89
CA SER A 548 -0.15 14.58 20.96
C SER A 548 -0.75 15.06 22.28
N PHE A 549 -1.96 15.62 22.25
CA PHE A 549 -2.76 15.97 23.43
C PHE A 549 -3.72 14.85 23.88
N ALA A 550 -3.62 13.65 23.32
CA ALA A 550 -4.44 12.51 23.74
C ALA A 550 -4.21 12.20 25.23
N GLY A 551 -5.31 11.99 25.96
CA GLY A 551 -5.30 11.64 27.39
C GLY A 551 -5.57 12.78 28.37
N VAL A 552 -5.79 14.02 27.90
CA VAL A 552 -6.18 15.16 28.76
C VAL A 552 -7.50 14.90 29.51
N ASN A 553 -8.45 14.20 28.89
CA ASN A 553 -9.79 13.93 29.44
C ASN A 553 -10.13 12.43 29.57
N GLY A 554 -9.12 11.55 29.41
CA GLY A 554 -9.25 10.08 29.46
C GLY A 554 -8.94 9.36 28.14
N THR A 555 -8.57 8.07 28.22
CA THR A 555 -8.17 7.23 27.06
C THR A 555 -8.89 5.89 26.98
N VAL A 556 -10.13 5.82 27.50
CA VAL A 556 -10.89 4.56 27.67
C VAL A 556 -10.94 3.70 26.41
N TYR A 557 -11.07 4.32 25.23
CA TYR A 557 -11.19 3.63 23.95
C TYR A 557 -9.94 3.76 23.06
N GLY A 558 -8.83 4.25 23.62
CA GLY A 558 -7.55 4.44 22.93
C GLY A 558 -6.89 5.81 23.18
N PHE A 559 -5.60 5.90 22.90
CA PHE A 559 -4.83 7.15 22.90
C PHE A 559 -4.94 7.83 21.53
N GLY A 560 -6.02 8.57 21.33
CA GLY A 560 -6.27 9.32 20.11
C GLY A 560 -7.16 10.53 20.36
N VAL A 561 -7.68 11.12 19.29
CA VAL A 561 -8.62 12.25 19.37
C VAL A 561 -10.05 11.73 19.42
N TYR A 562 -10.80 12.19 20.41
CA TYR A 562 -12.17 11.74 20.65
C TYR A 562 -13.18 12.65 19.96
N PHE A 563 -14.13 12.03 19.28
CA PHE A 563 -15.29 12.67 18.66
C PHE A 563 -16.55 11.94 19.07
N SER A 564 -17.68 12.65 19.07
CA SER A 564 -18.97 12.04 19.36
C SER A 564 -20.08 12.39 18.39
N SER A 565 -20.95 11.45 18.06
CA SER A 565 -22.21 11.75 17.36
C SER A 565 -23.25 12.43 18.26
N ASN A 566 -22.98 12.56 19.56
CA ASN A 566 -23.87 13.19 20.54
C ASN A 566 -23.22 14.46 21.10
N ALA A 567 -23.72 15.64 20.73
CA ALA A 567 -23.17 16.92 21.18
C ALA A 567 -23.26 17.09 22.70
N SER A 568 -24.28 16.50 23.35
CA SER A 568 -24.37 16.50 24.81
C SER A 568 -23.25 15.70 25.48
N TYR A 569 -22.69 14.69 24.84
CA TYR A 569 -21.52 14.00 25.38
C TYR A 569 -20.32 14.94 25.34
N SER A 570 -20.07 15.55 24.17
CA SER A 570 -18.99 16.50 23.96
C SER A 570 -19.13 17.77 24.81
N HIS A 571 -20.35 18.20 25.15
CA HIS A 571 -20.63 19.30 26.08
C HIS A 571 -19.94 19.11 27.44
N GLY A 572 -19.86 17.86 27.95
CA GLY A 572 -19.20 17.55 29.22
C GLY A 572 -17.71 17.88 29.26
N TYR A 573 -17.08 18.06 28.10
CA TYR A 573 -15.67 18.42 27.94
C TYR A 573 -15.46 19.89 27.60
N THR A 574 -16.54 20.65 27.41
CA THR A 574 -16.47 22.10 27.27
C THR A 574 -16.29 22.75 28.65
N ARG A 575 -15.53 23.85 28.72
CA ARG A 575 -15.39 24.65 29.94
C ARG A 575 -15.91 26.07 29.68
N PRO A 576 -16.80 26.61 30.53
CA PRO A 576 -17.29 27.97 30.35
C PRO A 576 -16.17 28.97 30.62
N ASN A 577 -16.07 30.01 29.80
CA ASN A 577 -15.16 31.12 30.03
C ASN A 577 -15.73 32.10 31.08
N ALA A 578 -15.04 33.23 31.31
CA ALA A 578 -15.46 34.24 32.28
C ALA A 578 -16.85 34.84 31.99
N ASN A 579 -17.31 34.80 30.73
CA ASN A 579 -18.62 35.27 30.29
C ASN A 579 -19.69 34.17 30.31
N GLY A 580 -19.34 32.96 30.75
CA GLY A 580 -20.20 31.78 30.73
C GLY A 580 -20.26 31.05 29.37
N GLU A 581 -19.46 31.47 28.39
CA GLU A 581 -19.50 30.94 27.03
C GLU A 581 -18.70 29.65 26.89
N ARG A 582 -19.21 28.72 26.10
CA ARG A 582 -18.63 27.41 25.81
C ARG A 582 -18.44 27.26 24.31
N CYS A 583 -17.42 26.50 23.93
CA CYS A 583 -17.08 26.24 22.54
C CYS A 583 -17.16 24.75 22.24
N ILE A 584 -17.77 24.39 21.10
CA ILE A 584 -17.82 23.02 20.62
C ILE A 584 -17.64 23.00 19.10
N PHE A 585 -16.76 22.12 18.62
CA PHE A 585 -16.54 21.92 17.20
C PHE A 585 -17.56 20.95 16.61
N ILE A 586 -17.94 21.21 15.36
CA ILE A 586 -18.46 20.21 14.43
C ILE A 586 -17.32 19.89 13.45
N ALA A 587 -16.91 18.63 13.42
CA ALA A 587 -15.82 18.13 12.60
C ALA A 587 -16.33 17.11 11.59
N ARG A 588 -15.78 17.13 10.38
CA ARG A 588 -15.83 16.01 9.44
C ARG A 588 -14.75 15.01 9.86
N VAL A 589 -15.11 13.76 10.06
CA VAL A 589 -14.23 12.73 10.63
C VAL A 589 -14.28 11.47 9.79
N LEU A 590 -13.12 11.00 9.33
CA LEU A 590 -12.95 9.76 8.58
C LEU A 590 -12.91 8.58 9.55
N VAL A 591 -14.06 7.96 9.82
CA VAL A 591 -14.12 6.89 10.82
C VAL A 591 -13.59 5.56 10.29
N GLY A 592 -13.73 5.30 8.98
CA GLY A 592 -13.28 4.07 8.33
C GLY A 592 -13.81 2.79 8.96
N LYS A 593 -13.04 1.70 8.85
CA LYS A 593 -13.31 0.44 9.55
C LYS A 593 -13.11 0.65 11.05
N THR A 594 -14.15 0.36 11.83
CA THR A 594 -14.13 0.56 13.29
C THR A 594 -14.05 -0.74 14.07
N THR A 595 -13.42 -0.68 15.23
CA THR A 595 -13.41 -1.78 16.22
C THR A 595 -13.57 -1.24 17.63
N LYS A 596 -13.93 -2.10 18.58
CA LYS A 596 -14.08 -1.72 19.98
C LYS A 596 -12.73 -1.27 20.57
N GLY A 597 -12.71 -0.06 21.12
CA GLY A 597 -11.50 0.51 21.72
C GLY A 597 -11.21 -0.02 23.11
N ASN A 598 -9.96 0.08 23.54
CA ASN A 598 -9.56 -0.07 24.94
C ASN A 598 -8.37 0.85 25.28
N SER A 599 -8.12 1.06 26.58
CA SER A 599 -7.14 2.02 27.08
C SER A 599 -5.68 1.67 26.84
N SER A 600 -5.35 0.45 26.37
CA SER A 600 -3.98 0.08 26.03
C SER A 600 -3.59 0.45 24.60
N MET A 601 -4.56 0.80 23.74
CA MET A 601 -4.34 1.08 22.33
C MET A 601 -3.67 2.44 22.12
N LYS A 602 -2.39 2.43 21.73
CA LYS A 602 -1.60 3.64 21.43
C LYS A 602 -1.65 4.08 19.96
N THR A 603 -2.03 3.17 19.08
CA THR A 603 -2.12 3.35 17.64
C THR A 603 -3.39 2.66 17.14
N ARG A 604 -3.78 2.92 15.88
CA ARG A 604 -4.90 2.21 15.26
C ARG A 604 -4.68 0.68 15.34
N PRO A 605 -5.72 -0.12 15.63
CA PRO A 605 -5.64 -1.58 15.58
C PRO A 605 -5.40 -2.09 14.16
N LEU A 606 -4.75 -3.24 14.01
CA LEU A 606 -4.47 -3.82 12.69
C LEU A 606 -5.77 -4.09 11.93
N GLY A 607 -5.87 -3.57 10.70
CA GLY A 607 -7.05 -3.72 9.85
C GLY A 607 -8.21 -2.74 10.15
N PHE A 608 -8.05 -1.85 11.13
CA PHE A 608 -9.05 -0.85 11.50
C PHE A 608 -8.47 0.57 11.45
N ASP A 609 -9.32 1.55 11.18
CA ASP A 609 -8.98 2.96 11.00
C ASP A 609 -9.24 3.80 12.26
N SER A 610 -10.28 3.45 13.01
CA SER A 610 -10.68 4.13 14.24
C SER A 610 -11.17 3.12 15.29
N THR A 611 -11.19 3.53 16.55
CA THR A 611 -11.86 2.77 17.61
C THR A 611 -13.14 3.44 18.05
N THR A 612 -14.06 2.65 18.61
CA THR A 612 -15.39 3.13 19.03
C THR A 612 -15.83 2.49 20.34
N ASP A 613 -16.81 3.11 20.99
CA ASP A 613 -17.61 2.52 22.07
C ASP A 613 -18.80 1.69 21.56
N GLU A 614 -18.89 1.52 20.23
CA GLU A 614 -20.00 0.88 19.50
C GLU A 614 -21.34 1.64 19.63
N LYS A 615 -21.31 2.88 20.12
CA LYS A 615 -22.50 3.73 20.28
C LYS A 615 -22.28 5.10 19.64
N HIS A 616 -21.62 6.01 20.34
CA HIS A 616 -21.57 7.42 19.99
C HIS A 616 -20.17 8.02 20.03
N ILE A 617 -19.13 7.26 20.36
CA ILE A 617 -17.75 7.73 20.47
C ILE A 617 -16.91 7.12 19.34
N PHE A 618 -16.09 7.96 18.72
CA PHE A 618 -15.10 7.57 17.73
C PHE A 618 -13.74 8.16 18.12
N VAL A 619 -12.69 7.35 18.04
CA VAL A 619 -11.31 7.75 18.37
C VAL A 619 -10.44 7.56 17.14
N THR A 620 -9.85 8.65 16.67
CA THR A 620 -8.94 8.67 15.52
C THR A 620 -7.47 8.71 15.97
N TYR A 621 -6.57 8.20 15.13
CA TYR A 621 -5.15 8.01 15.46
C TYR A 621 -4.19 8.79 14.54
N HIS A 622 -4.73 9.60 13.64
CA HIS A 622 -3.96 10.39 12.68
C HIS A 622 -4.53 11.81 12.59
N ASP A 623 -3.65 12.81 12.52
CA ASP A 623 -4.03 14.23 12.66
C ASP A 623 -4.89 14.74 11.48
N ALA A 624 -4.71 14.14 10.30
CA ALA A 624 -5.48 14.45 9.10
C ALA A 624 -6.80 13.64 8.96
N GLN A 625 -7.16 12.78 9.92
CA GLN A 625 -8.43 12.03 9.88
C GLN A 625 -9.66 12.91 10.20
N ALA A 626 -9.47 14.15 10.62
CA ALA A 626 -10.57 15.03 10.95
C ALA A 626 -10.29 16.48 10.54
N PHE A 627 -11.34 17.19 10.12
CA PHE A 627 -11.32 18.61 9.78
C PHE A 627 -12.43 19.34 10.54
N ALA A 628 -12.10 20.41 11.26
CA ALA A 628 -13.10 21.24 11.93
C ALA A 628 -13.84 22.10 10.90
N GLU A 629 -15.14 21.85 10.73
CA GLU A 629 -15.98 22.58 9.78
C GLU A 629 -16.58 23.83 10.42
N TYR A 630 -17.04 23.72 11.66
CA TYR A 630 -17.66 24.80 12.42
C TYR A 630 -17.21 24.83 13.88
N LEU A 631 -17.18 26.04 14.46
CA LEU A 631 -17.12 26.28 15.91
C LEU A 631 -18.42 26.95 16.36
N ILE A 632 -19.13 26.33 17.31
CA ILE A 632 -20.32 26.91 17.93
C ILE A 632 -19.91 27.48 19.28
N THR A 633 -20.18 28.77 19.48
CA THR A 633 -20.07 29.46 20.77
C THR A 633 -21.47 29.66 21.36
N TYR A 634 -21.72 29.13 22.54
CA TYR A 634 -23.04 29.11 23.19
C TYR A 634 -22.91 29.30 24.71
N LYS A 635 -24.02 29.58 25.39
CA LYS A 635 -24.10 29.66 26.85
C LYS A 635 -25.00 28.58 27.41
#